data_AF-A0A928M3W9-F1
#
_entry.id   AF-A0A928M3W9-F1
#
_cell.length_a   1.000
_cell.length_b   1.000
_cell.length_c   1.000
_cell.angle_alpha   90.00
_cell.angle_beta   90.00
_cell.angle_gamma   90.00
#
_symmetry.space_group_name_H-M   'P 1'
#
loop_
_entity.id
_entity.type
_entity.pdbx_description
1 polymer ?
#
loop_
_entity_poly.entity_id
_entity_poly.type
_entity_poly.pdbx_seq_one_letter_code
_entity_poly.pdbx_strand_id
1 'polypeptide(L)' 'MALIKSLFPFSFQSKSLKNLLITILIYIVLDVVCGLIVGLLGKIPLVGFLFSIVGWVLGLYFLVGIVLAILHFLGVLKE' A
#
# COMPACT_ATOMS: atom_id res chain seq x y z
N MET A 1 -2.98 15.50 -9.23
CA MET A 1 -3.51 14.97 -7.95
C MET A 1 -4.66 13.96 -8.10
N ALA A 2 -5.53 14.08 -9.11
CA ALA A 2 -6.67 13.16 -9.29
C ALA A 2 -6.26 11.67 -9.42
N LEU A 3 -5.23 11.36 -10.22
CA LEU A 3 -4.82 9.95 -10.42
C LEU A 3 -4.18 9.34 -9.17
N ILE A 4 -3.43 10.13 -8.39
CA ILE A 4 -2.79 9.68 -7.17
C ILE A 4 -3.84 9.47 -6.06
N LYS A 5 -4.84 10.36 -5.95
CA LYS A 5 -6.00 10.16 -5.06
C LYS A 5 -6.82 8.94 -5.46
N SER A 6 -6.96 8.66 -6.75
CA SER A 6 -7.67 7.48 -7.24
C SER A 6 -6.91 6.18 -6.97
N LEU A 7 -5.57 6.18 -7.08
CA LEU A 7 -4.76 5.00 -6.78
C LEU A 7 -4.54 4.81 -5.27
N PHE A 8 -4.53 5.87 -4.46
CA PHE A 8 -4.25 5.81 -3.02
C PHE A 8 -5.28 6.60 -2.20
N PRO A 9 -6.57 6.20 -2.22
CA PRO A 9 -7.64 6.97 -1.58
C PRO A 9 -7.47 7.12 -0.07
N PHE A 10 -6.83 6.15 0.59
CA PHE A 10 -6.59 6.17 2.03
C PHE A 10 -5.43 7.08 2.47
N SER A 11 -4.51 7.44 1.56
CA SER A 11 -3.34 8.27 1.90
C SER A 11 -3.67 9.76 2.13
N PHE A 12 -4.85 10.20 1.69
CA PHE A 12 -5.27 11.62 1.75
C PHE A 12 -6.35 11.89 2.79
N GLN A 13 -6.58 10.97 3.73
CA GLN A 13 -7.53 11.22 4.80
C GLN A 13 -6.97 12.25 5.81
N SER A 14 -7.88 12.99 6.45
CA SER A 14 -7.68 14.20 7.26
C SER A 14 -6.38 14.29 8.09
N LYS A 15 -5.94 15.53 8.32
CA LYS A 15 -4.68 15.99 8.97
C LYS A 15 -4.51 15.62 10.46
N SER A 16 -4.92 14.42 10.88
CA SER A 16 -4.82 13.96 12.27
C SER A 16 -3.83 12.80 12.40
N LEU A 17 -3.01 12.80 13.45
CA LEU A 17 -2.07 11.71 13.79
C LEU A 17 -2.77 10.34 13.86
N LYS A 18 -3.96 10.30 14.46
CA LYS A 18 -4.78 9.08 14.52
C LYS A 18 -5.12 8.55 13.13
N ASN A 19 -5.38 9.43 12.18
CA ASN A 19 -5.79 9.06 10.83
C ASN A 19 -4.59 8.56 10.01
N LEU A 20 -3.42 9.18 10.14
CA LEU A 20 -2.17 8.65 9.61
C LEU A 20 -1.92 7.22 10.13
N LEU A 21 -2.05 7.02 11.44
CA LEU A 21 -1.84 5.71 12.06
C LEU A 21 -2.81 4.66 11.49
N ILE A 22 -4.08 5.00 11.33
CA ILE A 22 -5.10 4.13 10.73
C ILE A 22 -4.76 3.81 9.27
N THR A 23 -4.38 4.81 8.47
CA THR A 23 -3.99 4.60 7.07
C THR A 23 -2.79 3.66 6.94
N ILE A 24 -1.74 3.87 7.73
CA ILE A 24 -0.56 2.99 7.76
C ILE A 24 -0.96 1.58 8.18
N LEU A 25 -1.81 1.46 9.21
CA LEU A 25 -2.32 0.17 9.68
C LEU A 25 -3.09 -0.56 8.58
N ILE A 26 -3.93 0.13 7.81
CA ILE A 26 -4.67 -0.45 6.68
C ILE A 26 -3.69 -0.97 5.62
N TYR A 27 -2.68 -0.18 5.24
CA TYR A 27 -1.70 -0.63 4.25
C TYR A 27 -0.90 -1.85 4.74
N ILE A 28 -0.52 -1.90 6.02
CA ILE A 28 0.16 -3.06 6.62
C ILE A 28 -0.74 -4.30 6.60
N VAL A 29 -2.01 -4.16 6.99
CA VAL A 29 -2.96 -5.28 7.00
C VAL A 29 -3.18 -5.80 5.58
N LEU A 30 -3.34 -4.91 4.60
CA LEU A 30 -3.47 -5.29 3.20
C LEU A 30 -2.21 -5.98 2.66
N ASP A 31 -1.02 -5.49 3.01
CA ASP A 31 0.26 -6.11 2.63
C ASP A 31 0.37 -7.53 3.17
N VAL A 32 0.05 -7.75 4.45
CA VAL A 32 0.07 -9.08 5.06
C VAL A 32 -0.94 -10.03 4.41
N VAL A 33 -2.17 -9.56 4.15
CA VAL A 33 -3.21 -10.37 3.51
C VAL A 33 -2.82 -10.72 2.07
N CYS A 34 -2.36 -9.74 1.29
CA CYS A 34 -1.87 -9.96 -0.07
C CYS A 34 -0.66 -10.90 -0.08
N GLY A 35 0.32 -10.69 0.81
CA GLY A 35 1.51 -11.52 0.94
C GLY A 35 1.18 -12.97 1.29
N LEU A 36 0.20 -13.20 2.16
CA LEU A 36 -0.29 -14.55 2.48
C LEU A 36 -0.91 -15.24 1.26
N ILE A 37 -1.76 -14.54 0.51
CA ILE A 37 -2.38 -15.07 -0.72
C ILE A 37 -1.30 -15.40 -1.76
N VAL A 38 -0.38 -14.47 -1.98
CA VAL A 38 0.75 -14.61 -2.90
C VAL A 38 1.64 -15.79 -2.51
N GLY A 39 1.98 -15.93 -1.23
CA GLY A 39 2.80 -17.02 -0.70
C GLY A 39 2.10 -18.39 -0.77
N LEU A 40 0.78 -18.42 -0.59
CA LEU A 40 -0.01 -19.65 -0.70
C LEU A 40 -0.11 -20.12 -2.15
N LEU A 41 -0.33 -19.20 -3.10
CA LEU A 41 -0.39 -19.50 -4.54
C LEU A 41 1.01 -19.76 -5.13
N GLY A 42 2.07 -19.26 -4.50
CA GLY A 42 3.44 -19.45 -4.91
C GLY A 42 4.00 -20.87 -4.75
N LYS A 43 3.26 -21.79 -4.11
CA LYS A 43 3.63 -23.21 -3.99
C LYS A 43 3.64 -23.95 -5.33
N ILE A 44 3.00 -23.41 -6.37
CA ILE A 44 3.03 -24.00 -7.72
C ILE A 44 4.17 -23.32 -8.50
N PRO A 45 5.17 -24.05 -9.02
CA PRO A 45 6.43 -23.46 -9.52
C PRO A 45 6.25 -22.44 -10.66
N LEU A 46 5.31 -22.65 -11.58
CA LEU A 46 5.04 -21.70 -12.67
C LEU A 46 4.27 -20.45 -12.18
N VAL A 47 3.34 -20.66 -11.26
CA VAL A 47 2.50 -19.60 -10.68
C VAL A 47 3.31 -18.77 -9.70
N GLY A 48 4.25 -19.38 -8.97
CA GLY A 48 5.13 -18.71 -8.01
C GLY A 48 6.06 -17.69 -8.65
N PHE A 49 6.50 -17.90 -9.89
CA PHE A 49 7.28 -16.89 -10.61
C PHE A 49 6.43 -15.64 -10.93
N LEU A 50 5.22 -15.83 -11.47
CA LEU A 50 4.29 -14.70 -11.71
C LEU A 50 3.90 -14.00 -10.41
N PHE A 51 3.60 -14.76 -9.37
CA PHE A 51 3.21 -14.23 -8.07
C PHE A 51 4.37 -13.53 -7.35
N SER A 52 5.63 -13.92 -7.59
CA SER A 52 6.79 -13.19 -7.09
C SER A 52 6.90 -11.79 -7.69
N ILE A 53 6.65 -11.65 -8.99
CA ILE A 53 6.60 -10.34 -9.66
C ILE A 53 5.44 -9.50 -9.11
N VAL A 54 4.25 -10.10 -8.99
CA VAL A 54 3.07 -9.42 -8.43
C VAL A 54 3.31 -8.99 -6.98
N GLY A 55 3.92 -9.85 -6.16
CA GLY A 55 4.28 -9.53 -4.78
C GLY A 55 5.27 -8.37 -4.70
N TRP A 56 6.24 -8.31 -5.60
CA TRP A 56 7.18 -7.19 -5.67
C TRP A 56 6.49 -5.88 -6.05
N VAL A 57 5.60 -5.91 -7.05
CA VAL A 57 4.79 -4.73 -7.45
C VAL A 57 3.86 -4.29 -6.33
N LEU A 58 3.22 -5.23 -5.63
CA LEU A 58 2.36 -4.95 -4.48
C LEU A 58 3.14 -4.32 -3.33
N GLY A 59 4.30 -4.89 -2.96
CA GLY A 59 5.15 -4.32 -1.92
C GLY A 59 5.61 -2.90 -2.26
N LEU A 60 5.95 -2.64 -3.52
CA LEU A 60 6.28 -1.30 -3.99
C LEU A 60 5.07 -0.35 -3.88
N TYR A 61 3.88 -0.81 -4.25
CA TYR A 61 2.63 -0.05 -4.11
C TYR A 61 2.33 0.28 -2.64
N PHE A 62 2.46 -0.68 -1.73
CA PHE A 62 2.27 -0.48 -0.29
C PHE A 62 3.28 0.52 0.29
N LEU A 63 4.56 0.38 -0.08
CA LEU A 63 5.61 1.30 0.33
C LEU A 63 5.32 2.73 -0.15
N VAL A 64 4.93 2.89 -1.41
CA VAL A 64 4.55 4.19 -1.99
C VAL A 64 3.34 4.77 -1.26
N GLY A 65 2.30 3.97 -0.98
CA GLY A 65 1.14 4.40 -0.20
C GLY A 65 1.51 4.92 1.20
N ILE A 66 2.38 4.23 1.91
CA ILE A 66 2.88 4.66 3.23
C ILE A 66 3.64 5.98 3.12
N VAL A 67 4.56 6.10 2.16
CA VAL A 67 5.33 7.33 1.91
C VAL A 67 4.41 8.50 1.58
N LEU A 68 3.38 8.29 0.75
CA LEU A 68 2.39 9.31 0.41
C LEU A 68 1.56 9.75 1.63
N ALA A 69 1.13 8.82 2.48
CA ALA A 69 0.44 9.14 3.72
C ALA A 69 1.31 10.02 4.64
N ILE A 70 2.61 9.71 4.74
CA ILE A 70 3.58 10.49 5.52
C ILE A 70 3.77 11.90 4.91
N LEU A 71 3.98 12.02 3.60
CA LEU A 71 4.15 13.32 2.92
C LEU A 71 2.90 14.20 3.02
N HIS A 72 1.71 13.61 2.95
CA HIS A 72 0.44 14.33 3.15
C HIS A 72 0.30 14.82 4.59
N PHE A 73 0.68 14.00 5.57
CA PHE A 73 0.67 14.39 6.98
C PHE A 73 1.67 15.50 7.30
N LEU A 74 2.88 15.45 6.72
CA LEU A 74 3.86 16.54 6.79
C LEU A 74 3.40 17.82 6.07
N GLY A 75 2.29 17.78 5.34
CA GLY A 75 1.75 18.92 4.60
C GLY A 75 2.57 19.32 3.37
N VAL A 76 3.49 18.46 2.93
CA VAL A 76 4.30 18.64 1.71
C VAL A 76 3.42 18.41 0.48
N LEU A 77 2.54 17.41 0.54
CA LEU A 77 1.47 17.20 -0.42
C LEU A 77 0.22 17.97 0.05
N LYS A 78 -0.04 19.11 -0.57
CA LYS A 78 -1.25 19.92 -0.35
C LYS A 78 -2.29 19.51 -1.39
N GLU A 79 -3.53 19.29 -0.95
CA GLU A 79 -4.64 18.78 -1.78
C GLU A 79 -4.84 19.50 -3.13
#